data_AF-A0A522QFY1-F1
#
_entry.id   AF-A0A522QFY1-F1
#
_cell.length_a   1.000
_cell.length_b   1.000
_cell.length_c   1.000
_cell.angle_alpha   90.00
_cell.angle_beta   90.00
_cell.angle_gamma   90.00
#
_symmetry.space_group_name_H-M   'P 1'
#
loop_
_entity.id
_entity.type
_entity.pdbx_description
1 polymer ?
#
loop_
_entity_poly.entity_id
_entity_poly.type
_entity_poly.pdbx_seq_one_letter_code
_entity_poly.pdbx_strand_id
1 'polypeptide(L)'
;MWAATAARRRTCLPSPARSSLARTTAAMVRGDRPRSPARRARAPGQRGLSPVSGTLAHVIPGDPSLADVVLTGPRLTLRPWQQSDGDRVCAILQDGRMHEFLALPHPYLPEDAEQALARFAVSRADGTALECAVAETDTGRLVGSATVRLSDDPEIGYWIATDAQGSGYAAEASIVLARWGFARSLRRIRLCCDVRNLASAGTALRAGFRFEGISRNGITSGGTGRVPEHRGDLARFARLPDDPPGRVEPAFPPLPDGGLTDGVVTLRLTQPVDAEPFFEQESDPVTVANGFTGREPARPAVEAATRRAGLDWLVGPTGALSIVDTRTGRFAGALRLRRPG
;
A
#
# COMPACT_ATOMS: atom_id res chain seq x y z
N MET A 1 56.03 -27.27 -7.25
CA MET A 1 57.18 -27.85 -7.98
C MET A 1 56.59 -28.70 -9.09
N TRP A 2 57.03 -28.49 -10.36
CA TRP A 2 56.49 -28.95 -11.67
C TRP A 2 55.27 -28.13 -12.16
N ALA A 3 55.28 -27.23 -13.16
CA ALA A 3 55.93 -27.11 -14.50
C ALA A 3 55.52 -28.26 -15.45
N ALA A 4 55.09 -28.11 -16.71
CA ALA A 4 55.33 -27.14 -17.79
C ALA A 4 54.19 -27.25 -18.87
N THR A 5 53.68 -26.17 -19.47
CA THR A 5 54.04 -25.57 -20.78
C THR A 5 53.66 -26.38 -22.05
N ALA A 6 52.80 -25.83 -22.92
CA ALA A 6 53.05 -25.65 -24.36
C ALA A 6 51.88 -24.96 -25.10
N ALA A 7 52.26 -23.97 -25.91
CA ALA A 7 51.41 -23.10 -26.72
C ALA A 7 51.04 -23.70 -28.09
N ARG A 8 50.05 -23.08 -28.77
CA ARG A 8 50.16 -22.66 -30.19
C ARG A 8 49.02 -21.71 -30.59
N ARG A 9 49.40 -20.53 -31.07
CA ARG A 9 48.58 -19.56 -31.82
C ARG A 9 48.55 -19.95 -33.30
N ARG A 10 47.44 -19.69 -34.00
CA ARG A 10 47.39 -19.31 -35.43
C ARG A 10 46.22 -18.37 -35.71
N THR A 11 46.39 -17.59 -36.76
CA THR A 11 45.90 -16.24 -37.07
C THR A 11 44.82 -16.18 -38.16
N CYS A 12 43.93 -15.17 -38.02
CA CYS A 12 43.28 -14.25 -39.00
C CYS A 12 42.76 -14.67 -40.41
N LEU A 13 41.45 -14.39 -40.59
CA LEU A 13 40.74 -13.62 -41.67
C LEU A 13 40.64 -14.18 -43.12
N PRO A 14 39.72 -13.70 -44.02
CA PRO A 14 38.54 -12.81 -43.90
C PRO A 14 37.25 -13.28 -44.64
N SER A 15 36.20 -12.42 -44.60
CA SER A 15 34.86 -12.42 -45.23
C SER A 15 34.81 -12.52 -46.78
N PRO A 16 33.63 -12.73 -47.40
CA PRO A 16 33.00 -11.59 -48.11
C PRO A 16 31.45 -11.50 -48.01
N ALA A 17 30.96 -10.35 -48.49
CA ALA A 17 29.63 -9.74 -48.38
C ALA A 17 28.69 -9.97 -49.59
N ARG A 18 27.47 -9.37 -49.47
CA ARG A 18 26.48 -8.85 -50.48
C ARG A 18 25.07 -9.44 -50.24
N SER A 19 23.92 -8.75 -50.36
CA SER A 19 23.56 -7.52 -51.11
C SER A 19 22.22 -6.88 -50.64
N SER A 20 22.15 -5.56 -50.89
CA SER A 20 21.06 -4.56 -51.05
C SER A 20 19.63 -5.00 -51.41
N LEU A 21 18.57 -4.25 -51.04
CA LEU A 21 17.95 -3.06 -51.71
C LEU A 21 16.72 -2.64 -50.84
N ALA A 22 16.09 -1.45 -50.82
CA ALA A 22 16.25 -0.12 -51.41
C ALA A 22 15.29 0.87 -50.67
N ARG A 23 15.49 2.17 -50.92
CA ARG A 23 14.83 3.39 -50.39
C ARG A 23 13.37 3.57 -50.81
N THR A 24 12.62 4.45 -50.13
CA THR A 24 11.89 5.59 -50.74
C THR A 24 11.59 6.70 -49.70
N THR A 25 11.74 7.95 -50.14
CA THR A 25 11.59 9.27 -49.47
C THR A 25 10.40 10.06 -50.04
N ALA A 26 9.76 10.93 -49.23
CA ALA A 26 9.09 12.20 -49.59
C ALA A 26 8.32 12.75 -48.36
N ALA A 27 7.80 13.98 -48.29
CA ALA A 27 8.32 15.35 -48.37
C ALA A 27 7.20 16.27 -47.76
N MET A 28 7.56 17.49 -47.34
CA MET A 28 6.77 18.54 -46.65
C MET A 28 5.46 19.01 -47.32
N VAL A 29 4.51 19.60 -46.54
CA VAL A 29 3.78 20.86 -46.84
C VAL A 29 3.33 21.60 -45.55
N ARG A 30 3.43 22.94 -45.55
CA ARG A 30 3.01 23.92 -44.52
C ARG A 30 1.56 24.43 -44.73
N GLY A 31 0.94 25.02 -43.70
CA GLY A 31 -0.22 25.92 -43.83
C GLY A 31 -0.51 26.73 -42.56
N ASP A 32 -0.58 28.06 -42.70
CA ASP A 32 -0.68 29.12 -41.68
C ASP A 32 -2.12 29.43 -41.18
N ARG A 33 -2.24 29.74 -39.85
CA ARG A 33 -2.96 30.83 -39.08
C ARG A 33 -4.34 31.41 -39.55
N PRO A 34 -5.05 32.34 -38.81
CA PRO A 34 -4.89 32.95 -37.46
C PRO A 34 -6.21 33.11 -36.61
N ARG A 35 -6.11 33.55 -35.34
CA ARG A 35 -6.70 34.80 -34.73
C ARG A 35 -6.92 34.70 -33.20
N SER A 36 -6.36 35.67 -32.46
CA SER A 36 -6.72 36.08 -31.08
C SER A 36 -7.69 37.29 -31.14
N PRO A 37 -8.34 37.79 -30.04
CA PRO A 37 -7.64 38.50 -28.95
C PRO A 37 -8.25 38.37 -27.52
N ALA A 38 -7.55 39.04 -26.59
CA ALA A 38 -7.55 39.00 -25.13
C ALA A 38 -8.75 39.58 -24.34
N ARG A 39 -8.84 39.17 -23.06
CA ARG A 39 -9.03 39.95 -21.78
C ARG A 39 -9.72 39.04 -20.75
N ARG A 40 -9.57 39.08 -19.42
CA ARG A 40 -8.96 40.01 -18.45
C ARG A 40 -8.83 39.30 -17.08
N ALA A 41 -7.82 39.72 -16.30
CA ALA A 41 -7.72 39.82 -14.83
C ALA A 41 -8.37 38.78 -13.88
N ARG A 42 -7.52 38.18 -13.03
CA ARG A 42 -7.86 37.51 -11.76
C ARG A 42 -7.97 38.53 -10.61
N ALA A 43 -8.90 38.29 -9.68
CA ALA A 43 -8.79 38.58 -8.25
C ALA A 43 -9.57 37.50 -7.45
N PRO A 44 -9.21 37.21 -6.19
CA PRO A 44 -9.47 35.92 -5.54
C PRO A 44 -10.68 35.94 -4.59
N GLY A 45 -11.38 34.81 -4.47
CA GLY A 45 -12.38 34.62 -3.41
C GLY A 45 -13.26 33.40 -3.62
N GLN A 46 -13.41 32.62 -2.54
CA GLN A 46 -14.32 31.48 -2.36
C GLN A 46 -13.78 30.10 -2.81
N ARG A 47 -13.13 29.40 -1.87
CA ARG A 47 -12.95 27.95 -1.90
C ARG A 47 -14.29 27.30 -1.56
N GLY A 48 -15.06 27.02 -2.60
CA GLY A 48 -16.26 26.20 -2.51
C GLY A 48 -15.90 24.74 -2.26
N LEU A 49 -16.60 24.15 -1.30
CA LEU A 49 -16.85 22.72 -1.22
C LEU A 49 -17.30 22.25 -2.60
N SER A 50 -16.52 21.39 -3.28
CA SER A 50 -17.00 20.77 -4.51
C SER A 50 -17.69 19.45 -4.18
N PRO A 51 -18.96 19.29 -4.58
CA PRO A 51 -19.74 18.07 -4.44
C PRO A 51 -19.35 17.11 -5.57
N VAL A 52 -19.24 15.82 -5.25
CA VAL A 52 -19.38 14.80 -6.29
C VAL A 52 -20.84 14.38 -6.25
N SER A 53 -21.65 14.97 -7.14
CA SER A 53 -23.00 14.51 -7.42
C SER A 53 -22.99 13.83 -8.77
N GLY A 54 -23.56 12.62 -8.82
CA GLY A 54 -23.93 11.96 -10.06
C GLY A 54 -23.49 10.51 -10.18
N THR A 55 -24.07 9.61 -9.39
CA THR A 55 -24.84 8.45 -9.88
C THR A 55 -25.64 7.91 -8.71
N LEU A 56 -26.91 7.60 -8.94
CA LEU A 56 -27.83 7.01 -7.98
C LEU A 56 -27.15 5.85 -7.27
N ALA A 57 -26.87 6.01 -5.97
CA ALA A 57 -26.57 4.88 -5.11
C ALA A 57 -27.75 3.93 -5.24
N HIS A 58 -27.56 2.80 -5.94
CA HIS A 58 -28.40 1.66 -5.69
C HIS A 58 -28.05 1.20 -4.27
N VAL A 59 -28.69 1.84 -3.29
CA VAL A 59 -28.87 1.30 -1.96
C VAL A 59 -29.37 -0.11 -2.20
N ILE A 60 -28.56 -1.10 -1.87
CA ILE A 60 -28.96 -2.50 -1.91
C ILE A 60 -30.30 -2.56 -1.14
N PRO A 61 -31.42 -2.99 -1.77
CA PRO A 61 -32.74 -2.92 -1.15
C PRO A 61 -32.71 -3.56 0.24
N GLY A 62 -33.27 -2.81 1.20
CA GLY A 62 -33.04 -2.97 2.62
C GLY A 62 -33.49 -4.30 3.23
N ASP A 63 -32.69 -4.72 4.21
CA ASP A 63 -33.06 -5.59 5.33
C ASP A 63 -32.06 -5.35 6.48
N PRO A 64 -32.53 -5.39 7.74
CA PRO A 64 -32.99 -4.28 8.58
C PRO A 64 -31.82 -3.36 8.98
N SER A 65 -32.11 -2.29 9.73
CA SER A 65 -31.12 -1.40 10.33
C SER A 65 -29.83 -2.13 10.71
N LEU A 66 -28.68 -1.69 10.18
CA LEU A 66 -27.40 -2.24 10.61
C LEU A 66 -27.16 -1.98 12.09
N ALA A 67 -27.98 -1.17 12.78
CA ALA A 67 -27.83 -0.80 14.18
C ALA A 67 -27.46 -1.98 15.08
N ASP A 68 -28.17 -3.10 15.00
CA ASP A 68 -28.05 -4.21 15.97
C ASP A 68 -27.21 -5.39 15.48
N VAL A 69 -26.61 -5.32 14.29
CA VAL A 69 -25.82 -6.41 13.72
C VAL A 69 -24.59 -6.71 14.58
N VAL A 70 -24.53 -7.89 15.18
CA VAL A 70 -23.37 -8.44 15.87
C VAL A 70 -22.84 -9.63 15.08
N LEU A 71 -21.52 -9.68 14.87
CA LEU A 71 -20.84 -10.78 14.18
C LEU A 71 -19.82 -11.42 15.09
N THR A 72 -19.69 -12.74 15.03
CA THR A 72 -18.74 -13.51 15.84
C THR A 72 -17.74 -14.22 14.95
N GLY A 73 -16.45 -14.05 15.27
CA GLY A 73 -15.35 -14.86 14.79
C GLY A 73 -14.93 -15.91 15.83
N PRO A 74 -13.84 -16.65 15.56
CA PRO A 74 -13.31 -17.62 16.51
C PRO A 74 -12.90 -17.05 17.87
N ARG A 75 -12.36 -15.82 17.90
CA ARG A 75 -11.86 -15.14 19.11
C ARG A 75 -12.50 -13.78 19.31
N LEU A 76 -13.05 -13.18 18.26
CA LEU A 76 -13.54 -11.82 18.27
C LEU A 76 -15.06 -11.71 18.16
N THR A 77 -15.62 -10.77 18.90
CA THR A 77 -16.98 -10.26 18.69
C THR A 77 -16.89 -8.88 18.06
N LEU A 78 -17.52 -8.72 16.91
CA LEU A 78 -17.68 -7.45 16.19
C LEU A 78 -19.08 -6.94 16.49
N ARG A 79 -19.17 -5.91 17.33
CA ARG A 79 -20.45 -5.39 17.86
C ARG A 79 -20.62 -3.90 17.54
N PRO A 80 -21.84 -3.36 17.64
CA PRO A 80 -22.05 -1.92 17.65
C PRO A 80 -21.17 -1.23 18.70
N TRP A 81 -20.74 -0.02 18.37
CA TRP A 81 -20.07 0.88 19.30
C TRP A 81 -21.01 1.30 20.43
N GLN A 82 -20.48 1.42 21.64
CA GLN A 82 -21.19 1.87 22.82
C GLN A 82 -20.52 3.13 23.36
N GLN A 83 -21.28 4.03 24.00
CA GLN A 83 -20.71 5.24 24.59
C GLN A 83 -19.60 4.94 25.60
N SER A 84 -19.72 3.83 26.34
CA SER A 84 -18.73 3.35 27.30
C SER A 84 -17.40 2.92 26.67
N ASP A 85 -17.31 2.77 25.34
CA ASP A 85 -16.05 2.49 24.65
C ASP A 85 -15.15 3.74 24.56
N GLY A 86 -15.71 4.94 24.75
CA GLY A 86 -15.06 6.23 24.48
C GLY A 86 -13.71 6.41 25.19
N ASP A 87 -13.65 6.15 26.50
CA ASP A 87 -12.41 6.30 27.28
C ASP A 87 -11.29 5.39 26.77
N ARG A 88 -11.64 4.13 26.45
CA ARG A 88 -10.68 3.17 25.92
C ARG A 88 -10.23 3.53 24.51
N VAL A 89 -11.15 4.00 23.65
CA VAL A 89 -10.82 4.50 22.30
C VAL A 89 -9.87 5.68 22.39
N CYS A 90 -10.16 6.65 23.27
CA CYS A 90 -9.29 7.80 23.49
C CYS A 90 -7.89 7.36 23.94
N ALA A 91 -7.81 6.47 24.93
CA ALA A 91 -6.52 5.95 25.41
C ALA A 91 -5.72 5.21 24.32
N ILE A 92 -6.38 4.42 23.47
CA ILE A 92 -5.72 3.73 22.35
C ILE A 92 -5.21 4.73 21.31
N LEU A 93 -6.06 5.67 20.89
CA LEU A 93 -5.77 6.58 19.78
C LEU A 93 -4.89 7.76 20.19
N GLN A 94 -4.58 7.93 21.47
CA GLN A 94 -3.50 8.81 21.95
C GLN A 94 -2.10 8.24 21.72
N ASP A 95 -1.95 6.92 21.54
CA ASP A 95 -0.65 6.32 21.23
C ASP A 95 -0.17 6.81 19.86
N GLY A 96 0.96 7.54 19.83
CA GLY A 96 1.53 8.13 18.62
C GLY A 96 1.82 7.10 17.52
N ARG A 97 2.02 5.81 17.86
CA ARG A 97 2.18 4.74 16.87
C ARG A 97 0.92 4.51 16.03
N MET A 98 -0.27 4.88 16.53
CA MET A 98 -1.51 4.79 15.76
C MET A 98 -1.60 5.85 14.67
N HIS A 99 -0.85 6.95 14.77
CA HIS A 99 -0.96 8.13 13.90
C HIS A 99 -0.19 8.00 12.59
N GLU A 100 0.69 7.00 12.46
CA GLU A 100 1.53 6.84 11.27
C GLU A 100 0.69 6.61 10.00
N PHE A 101 -0.40 5.84 10.11
CA PHE A 101 -1.26 5.48 8.97
C PHE A 101 -2.74 5.80 9.17
N LEU A 102 -3.13 6.36 10.32
CA LEU A 102 -4.49 6.80 10.57
C LEU A 102 -4.55 8.32 10.58
N ALA A 103 -5.50 8.88 9.83
CA ALA A 103 -5.76 10.31 9.80
C ALA A 103 -6.52 10.72 11.08
N LEU A 104 -5.77 10.90 12.16
CA LEU A 104 -6.29 11.23 13.49
C LEU A 104 -5.91 12.65 13.91
N PRO A 105 -6.74 13.32 14.72
CA PRO A 105 -6.35 14.52 15.43
C PRO A 105 -5.13 14.27 16.32
N HIS A 106 -4.17 15.21 16.33
CA HIS A 106 -3.02 15.18 17.24
C HIS A 106 -2.95 16.48 18.08
N PRO A 107 -2.98 16.40 19.43
CA PRO A 107 -3.24 15.19 20.23
C PRO A 107 -4.67 14.68 20.01
N TYR A 108 -4.93 13.40 20.31
CA TYR A 108 -6.28 12.82 20.27
C TYR A 108 -6.98 13.05 21.62
N LEU A 109 -8.18 13.64 21.61
CA LEU A 109 -8.90 14.06 22.81
C LEU A 109 -10.18 13.23 23.03
N PRO A 110 -10.73 13.19 24.26
CA PRO A 110 -11.99 12.48 24.54
C PRO A 110 -13.14 12.90 23.61
N GLU A 111 -13.25 14.19 23.28
CA GLU A 111 -14.28 14.71 22.40
C GLU A 111 -14.12 14.18 20.95
N ASP A 112 -12.90 13.84 20.53
CA ASP A 112 -12.65 13.22 19.23
C ASP A 112 -13.20 11.78 19.20
N ALA A 113 -13.07 11.06 20.31
CA ALA A 113 -13.64 9.72 20.49
C ALA A 113 -15.17 9.78 20.46
N GLU A 114 -15.78 10.65 21.27
CA GLU A 114 -17.24 10.83 21.32
C GLU A 114 -17.81 11.15 19.94
N GLN A 115 -17.19 12.10 19.21
CA GLN A 115 -17.61 12.45 17.86
C GLN A 115 -17.45 11.28 16.87
N ALA A 116 -16.40 10.45 17.03
CA ALA A 116 -16.22 9.27 16.19
C ALA A 116 -17.32 8.23 16.45
N LEU A 117 -17.62 7.92 17.71
CA LEU A 117 -18.67 6.98 18.08
C LEU A 117 -20.05 7.44 17.59
N ALA A 118 -20.35 8.73 17.70
CA ALA A 118 -21.58 9.31 17.17
C ALA A 118 -21.69 9.15 15.65
N ARG A 119 -20.61 9.43 14.91
CA ARG A 119 -20.57 9.21 13.44
C ARG A 119 -20.77 7.74 13.08
N PHE A 120 -20.17 6.82 13.84
CA PHE A 120 -20.31 5.38 13.59
C PHE A 120 -21.75 4.90 13.78
N ALA A 121 -22.44 5.39 14.81
CA ALA A 121 -23.85 5.10 15.05
C ALA A 121 -24.73 5.58 13.88
N VAL A 122 -24.49 6.80 13.38
CA VAL A 122 -25.20 7.34 12.21
C VAL A 122 -24.94 6.49 10.96
N SER A 123 -23.69 6.12 10.66
CA SER A 123 -23.38 5.31 9.48
C SER A 123 -24.06 3.93 9.50
N ARG A 124 -24.22 3.32 10.68
CA ARG A 124 -25.00 2.08 10.83
C ARG A 124 -26.49 2.31 10.62
N ALA A 125 -27.06 3.36 11.23
CA ALA A 125 -28.48 3.69 11.09
C ALA A 125 -28.87 3.97 9.64
N ASP A 126 -28.03 4.71 8.91
CA ASP A 126 -28.24 5.05 7.51
C ASP A 126 -27.88 3.91 6.54
N GLY A 127 -27.33 2.80 7.04
CA GLY A 127 -26.93 1.65 6.21
C GLY A 127 -25.73 1.92 5.29
N THR A 128 -24.94 2.96 5.56
CA THR A 128 -23.79 3.35 4.73
C THR A 128 -22.50 2.62 5.12
N ALA A 129 -22.40 2.15 6.36
CA ALA A 129 -21.30 1.30 6.80
C ALA A 129 -21.71 0.44 8.00
N LEU A 130 -21.14 -0.76 8.08
CA LEU A 130 -21.20 -1.59 9.28
C LEU A 130 -19.95 -1.30 10.15
N GLU A 131 -20.05 -0.28 10.99
CA GLU A 131 -18.99 0.14 11.91
C GLU A 131 -18.98 -0.73 13.18
N CYS A 132 -17.92 -1.49 13.44
CA CYS A 132 -17.86 -2.42 14.56
C CYS A 132 -16.72 -2.08 15.54
N ALA A 133 -17.05 -2.06 16.82
CA ALA A 133 -16.09 -2.29 17.88
C ALA A 133 -15.62 -3.75 17.82
N VAL A 134 -14.31 -3.97 17.86
CA VAL A 134 -13.71 -5.30 17.88
C VAL A 134 -13.33 -5.63 19.31
N ALA A 135 -14.03 -6.59 19.91
CA ALA A 135 -13.78 -7.05 21.26
C ALA A 135 -13.36 -8.52 21.29
N GLU A 136 -12.51 -8.90 22.23
CA GLU A 136 -12.25 -10.30 22.54
C GLU A 136 -13.52 -10.95 23.11
N THR A 137 -13.88 -12.14 22.61
CA THR A 137 -15.12 -12.82 22.98
C THR A 137 -15.10 -13.27 24.45
N ASP A 138 -13.96 -13.77 24.91
CA ASP A 138 -13.84 -14.35 26.27
C ASP A 138 -13.77 -13.28 27.36
N THR A 139 -13.16 -12.13 27.08
CA THR A 139 -12.86 -11.09 28.07
C THR A 139 -13.71 -9.83 27.91
N GLY A 140 -14.35 -9.63 26.75
CA GLY A 140 -15.02 -8.38 26.38
C GLY A 140 -14.07 -7.20 26.13
N ARG A 141 -12.74 -7.41 26.21
CA ARG A 141 -11.75 -6.35 26.04
C ARG A 141 -11.84 -5.76 24.63
N LEU A 142 -12.02 -4.44 24.55
CA LEU A 142 -11.93 -3.70 23.29
C LEU A 142 -10.48 -3.68 22.78
N VAL A 143 -10.27 -4.24 21.58
CA VAL A 143 -8.96 -4.38 20.94
C VAL A 143 -8.85 -3.64 19.61
N GLY A 144 -9.94 -3.11 19.07
CA GLY A 144 -9.88 -2.41 17.78
C GLY A 144 -11.20 -1.91 17.22
N SER A 145 -11.14 -1.50 15.97
CA SER A 145 -12.26 -1.19 15.09
C SER A 145 -12.15 -1.99 13.81
N ALA A 146 -13.29 -2.40 13.26
CA ALA A 146 -13.39 -2.92 11.91
C ALA A 146 -14.68 -2.42 11.27
N THR A 147 -14.60 -2.00 10.01
CA THR A 147 -15.74 -1.46 9.26
C THR A 147 -15.81 -2.10 7.89
N VAL A 148 -17.02 -2.28 7.37
CA VAL A 148 -17.24 -2.41 5.93
C VAL A 148 -18.11 -1.24 5.48
N ARG A 149 -17.54 -0.35 4.66
CA ARG A 149 -18.24 0.75 4.00
C ARG A 149 -18.99 0.20 2.80
N LEU A 150 -20.28 0.49 2.72
CA LEU A 150 -21.17 0.03 1.67
C LEU A 150 -21.32 1.12 0.61
N SER A 151 -20.82 0.82 -0.58
CA SER A 151 -20.89 1.68 -1.77
C SER A 151 -20.85 0.80 -3.01
N ASP A 152 -20.75 1.39 -4.20
CA ASP A 152 -20.55 0.64 -5.45
C ASP A 152 -19.22 -0.14 -5.48
N ASP A 153 -18.27 0.20 -4.60
CA ASP A 153 -16.99 -0.50 -4.42
C ASP A 153 -16.69 -0.66 -2.92
N PRO A 154 -17.37 -1.62 -2.24
CA PRO A 154 -17.35 -1.77 -0.79
C PRO A 154 -15.95 -2.00 -0.24
N GLU A 155 -15.63 -1.37 0.89
CA GLU A 155 -14.28 -1.41 1.45
C GLU A 155 -14.28 -1.81 2.92
N ILE A 156 -13.38 -2.74 3.26
CA ILE A 156 -13.04 -3.02 4.65
C ILE A 156 -11.91 -2.09 5.12
N GLY A 157 -12.12 -1.47 6.28
CA GLY A 157 -11.10 -0.75 7.03
C GLY A 157 -11.03 -1.24 8.48
N TYR A 158 -9.89 -1.06 9.14
CA TYR A 158 -9.72 -1.42 10.54
C TYR A 158 -8.57 -0.65 11.19
N TRP A 159 -8.55 -0.66 12.51
CA TRP A 159 -7.38 -0.39 13.31
C TRP A 159 -7.39 -1.31 14.53
N ILE A 160 -6.21 -1.72 15.00
CA ILE A 160 -6.04 -2.58 16.18
C ILE A 160 -5.17 -1.83 17.18
N ALA A 161 -5.57 -1.84 18.44
CA ALA A 161 -4.82 -1.25 19.54
C ALA A 161 -3.38 -1.77 19.55
N THR A 162 -2.41 -0.90 19.84
CA THR A 162 -0.99 -1.23 19.73
C THR A 162 -0.56 -2.41 20.60
N ASP A 163 -1.22 -2.60 21.73
CA ASP A 163 -1.03 -3.73 22.66
C ASP A 163 -1.69 -5.04 22.19
N ALA A 164 -2.49 -5.01 21.14
CA ALA A 164 -3.19 -6.16 20.55
C ALA A 164 -2.75 -6.47 19.11
N GLN A 165 -1.81 -5.68 18.55
CA GLN A 165 -1.22 -5.94 17.24
C GLN A 165 -0.36 -7.23 17.27
N GLY A 166 -0.19 -7.87 16.11
CA GLY A 166 0.52 -9.16 16.00
C GLY A 166 -0.33 -10.40 16.30
N SER A 167 -1.47 -10.26 16.99
CA SER A 167 -2.35 -11.40 17.37
C SER A 167 -3.26 -11.92 16.25
N GLY A 168 -3.16 -11.35 15.04
CA GLY A 168 -3.99 -11.73 13.88
C GLY A 168 -5.43 -11.20 13.90
N TYR A 169 -5.78 -10.34 14.86
CA TYR A 169 -7.15 -9.83 15.02
C TYR A 169 -7.69 -9.06 13.83
N ALA A 170 -6.87 -8.22 13.19
CA ALA A 170 -7.29 -7.49 11.99
C ALA A 170 -7.67 -8.42 10.82
N ALA A 171 -6.93 -9.52 10.64
CA ALA A 171 -7.21 -10.49 9.60
C ALA A 171 -8.50 -11.26 9.89
N GLU A 172 -8.67 -11.69 11.15
CA GLU A 172 -9.89 -12.36 11.60
C GLU A 172 -11.13 -11.48 11.42
N ALA A 173 -11.08 -10.22 11.87
CA ALA A 173 -12.16 -9.25 11.68
C ALA A 173 -12.48 -9.02 10.20
N SER A 174 -11.45 -8.91 9.35
CA SER A 174 -11.63 -8.74 7.90
C SER A 174 -12.28 -9.96 7.24
N ILE A 175 -11.94 -11.18 7.68
CA ILE A 175 -12.58 -12.42 7.20
C ILE A 175 -14.06 -12.47 7.60
N VAL A 176 -14.37 -12.10 8.84
CA VAL A 176 -15.75 -12.05 9.36
C VAL A 176 -16.59 -11.05 8.56
N LEU A 177 -16.09 -9.83 8.36
CA LEU A 177 -16.78 -8.80 7.57
C LEU A 177 -16.94 -9.20 6.10
N ALA A 178 -15.92 -9.81 5.50
CA ALA A 178 -16.01 -10.27 4.11
C ALA A 178 -17.08 -11.35 3.93
N ARG A 179 -17.13 -12.34 4.83
CA ARG A 179 -18.17 -13.39 4.84
C ARG A 179 -19.57 -12.79 4.97
N TRP A 180 -19.74 -11.85 5.90
CA TRP A 180 -21.02 -11.13 6.07
C TRP A 180 -21.42 -10.38 4.79
N GLY A 181 -20.48 -9.67 4.17
CA GLY A 181 -20.73 -8.93 2.93
C GLY A 181 -21.13 -9.85 1.77
N PHE A 182 -20.42 -10.95 1.57
CA PHE A 182 -20.75 -11.91 0.50
C PHE A 182 -22.10 -12.61 0.73
N ALA A 183 -22.45 -12.92 1.99
CA ALA A 183 -23.78 -13.43 2.32
C ALA A 183 -24.91 -12.42 1.98
N ARG A 184 -24.58 -11.12 1.94
CA ARG A 184 -25.46 -10.03 1.50
C ARG A 184 -25.28 -9.67 0.03
N SER A 185 -24.83 -10.62 -0.79
CA SER A 185 -24.70 -10.46 -2.24
C SER A 185 -23.68 -9.44 -2.72
N LEU A 186 -22.78 -8.93 -1.86
CA LEU A 186 -21.64 -8.15 -2.36
C LEU A 186 -20.82 -9.03 -3.31
N ARG A 187 -20.59 -8.54 -4.53
CA ARG A 187 -19.84 -9.28 -5.56
C ARG A 187 -18.32 -9.16 -5.38
N ARG A 188 -17.90 -8.22 -4.53
CA ARG A 188 -16.53 -7.80 -4.36
C ARG A 188 -16.40 -6.94 -3.12
N ILE A 189 -15.28 -7.08 -2.42
CA ILE A 189 -14.89 -6.21 -1.32
C ILE A 189 -13.41 -5.87 -1.49
N ARG A 190 -13.07 -4.59 -1.34
CA ARG A 190 -11.68 -4.12 -1.34
C ARG A 190 -11.14 -3.88 0.06
N LEU A 191 -9.83 -3.88 0.17
CA LEU A 191 -9.07 -3.48 1.33
C LEU A 191 -7.87 -2.69 0.80
N CYS A 192 -7.73 -1.45 1.25
CA CYS A 192 -6.67 -0.57 0.78
C CYS A 192 -5.79 -0.12 1.94
N CYS A 193 -4.50 0.13 1.66
CA CYS A 193 -3.57 0.66 2.64
C CYS A 193 -2.47 1.50 1.99
N ASP A 194 -1.74 2.27 2.79
CA ASP A 194 -0.49 2.88 2.36
C ASP A 194 0.50 1.80 1.93
N VAL A 195 1.22 2.02 0.83
CA VAL A 195 2.25 1.09 0.34
C VAL A 195 3.36 0.83 1.38
N ARG A 196 3.54 1.73 2.35
CA ARG A 196 4.47 1.58 3.48
C ARG A 196 3.88 0.76 4.63
N ASN A 197 2.56 0.60 4.70
CA ASN A 197 1.90 -0.13 5.78
C ASN A 197 1.90 -1.65 5.50
N LEU A 198 3.08 -2.27 5.69
CA LEU A 198 3.29 -3.70 5.44
C LEU A 198 2.44 -4.58 6.36
N ALA A 199 2.13 -4.11 7.57
CA ALA A 199 1.26 -4.83 8.50
C ALA A 199 -0.17 -4.96 7.94
N SER A 200 -0.69 -3.90 7.34
CA SER A 200 -2.01 -3.91 6.70
C SER A 200 -2.01 -4.72 5.39
N ALA A 201 -0.98 -4.58 4.55
CA ALA A 201 -0.81 -5.41 3.36
C ALA A 201 -0.73 -6.91 3.69
N GLY A 202 0.07 -7.28 4.70
CA GLY A 202 0.16 -8.65 5.19
C GLY A 202 -1.16 -9.15 5.79
N THR A 203 -1.93 -8.27 6.43
CA THR A 203 -3.28 -8.58 6.91
C THR A 203 -4.25 -8.87 5.76
N ALA A 204 -4.19 -8.08 4.68
CA ALA A 204 -5.00 -8.32 3.49
C ALA A 204 -4.74 -9.73 2.91
N LEU A 205 -3.46 -10.09 2.76
CA LEU A 205 -3.06 -11.42 2.29
C LEU A 205 -3.55 -12.53 3.25
N ARG A 206 -3.35 -12.37 4.57
CA ARG A 206 -3.84 -13.32 5.58
C ARG A 206 -5.37 -13.49 5.55
N ALA A 207 -6.10 -12.42 5.24
CA ALA A 207 -7.55 -12.43 5.11
C ALA A 207 -8.05 -12.95 3.74
N GLY A 208 -7.15 -13.38 2.86
CA GLY A 208 -7.48 -13.94 1.55
C GLY A 208 -7.69 -12.91 0.44
N PHE A 209 -7.35 -11.63 0.68
CA PHE A 209 -7.43 -10.59 -0.35
C PHE A 209 -6.21 -10.68 -1.28
N ARG A 210 -6.44 -10.49 -2.57
CA ARG A 210 -5.40 -10.47 -3.61
C ARG A 210 -5.06 -9.05 -4.00
N PHE A 211 -3.78 -8.81 -4.26
CA PHE A 211 -3.29 -7.52 -4.72
C PHE A 211 -3.68 -7.26 -6.17
N GLU A 212 -4.11 -6.03 -6.47
CA GLU A 212 -4.55 -5.62 -7.80
C GLU A 212 -3.76 -4.45 -8.38
N GLY A 213 -2.94 -3.79 -7.56
CA GLY A 213 -2.07 -2.72 -8.00
C GLY A 213 -2.05 -1.52 -7.05
N ILE A 214 -1.47 -0.43 -7.55
CA ILE A 214 -1.23 0.80 -6.79
C ILE A 214 -1.93 1.97 -7.47
N SER A 215 -2.70 2.73 -6.69
CA SER A 215 -3.13 4.08 -7.10
C SER A 215 -2.07 5.07 -6.66
N ARG A 216 -1.33 5.62 -7.62
CA ARG A 216 -0.34 6.67 -7.36
C ARG A 216 -1.04 7.90 -6.79
N ASN A 217 -0.53 8.43 -5.68
CA ASN A 217 -1.18 9.53 -4.94
C ASN A 217 -2.66 9.26 -4.58
N GLY A 218 -3.02 7.98 -4.40
CA GLY A 218 -4.39 7.56 -4.09
C GLY A 218 -4.81 7.83 -2.64
N ILE A 219 -3.86 8.13 -1.76
CA ILE A 219 -4.13 8.56 -0.39
C ILE A 219 -4.20 10.07 -0.36
N THR A 220 -5.33 10.60 0.08
CA THR A 220 -5.51 12.00 0.41
C THR A 220 -6.40 12.07 1.63
N SER A 221 -5.80 12.23 2.81
CA SER A 221 -6.51 12.28 4.08
C SER A 221 -5.91 13.35 4.99
N GLY A 222 -6.72 13.86 5.93
CA GLY A 222 -6.31 14.91 6.84
C GLY A 222 -6.14 16.27 6.15
N GLY A 223 -5.29 17.13 6.71
CA GLY A 223 -5.06 18.50 6.23
C GLY A 223 -6.11 19.51 6.72
N THR A 224 -6.92 19.14 7.72
CA THR A 224 -7.96 19.99 8.31
C THR A 224 -7.89 19.95 9.83
N GLY A 225 -7.96 21.11 10.48
CA GLY A 225 -7.96 21.22 11.95
C GLY A 225 -6.69 20.61 12.57
N ARG A 226 -6.87 19.67 13.51
CA ARG A 226 -5.78 18.96 14.22
C ARG A 226 -5.29 17.71 13.49
N VAL A 227 -5.80 17.40 12.30
CA VAL A 227 -5.44 16.19 11.55
C VAL A 227 -4.36 16.52 10.51
N PRO A 228 -3.12 16.00 10.67
CA PRO A 228 -2.04 16.24 9.71
C PRO A 228 -2.41 15.79 8.29
N GLU A 229 -1.91 16.48 7.26
CA GLU A 229 -2.09 16.04 5.87
C GLU A 229 -1.26 14.77 5.62
N HIS A 230 -1.90 13.79 4.99
CA HIS A 230 -1.24 12.57 4.55
C HIS A 230 -1.54 12.32 3.08
N ARG A 231 -0.47 12.22 2.29
CA ARG A 231 -0.48 11.91 0.86
C ARG A 231 0.45 10.75 0.57
N GLY A 232 0.02 9.86 -0.32
CA GLY A 232 0.80 8.67 -0.61
C GLY A 232 0.18 7.78 -1.68
N ASP A 233 0.94 6.77 -2.07
CA ASP A 233 0.48 5.72 -2.96
C ASP A 233 -0.40 4.75 -2.16
N LEU A 234 -1.53 4.34 -2.76
CA LEU A 234 -2.50 3.42 -2.16
C LEU A 234 -2.34 2.02 -2.78
N ALA A 235 -1.94 1.04 -1.98
CA ALA A 235 -2.01 -0.36 -2.35
C ALA A 235 -3.47 -0.82 -2.33
N ARG A 236 -3.91 -1.50 -3.39
CA ARG A 236 -5.28 -2.02 -3.51
C ARG A 236 -5.29 -3.53 -3.50
N PHE A 237 -6.12 -4.08 -2.63
CA PHE A 237 -6.42 -5.48 -2.57
C PHE A 237 -7.92 -5.70 -2.71
N ALA A 238 -8.32 -6.85 -3.21
CA ALA A 238 -9.71 -7.23 -3.28
C ALA A 238 -9.91 -8.72 -3.06
N ARG A 239 -11.13 -9.04 -2.67
CA ARG A 239 -11.61 -10.41 -2.53
C ARG A 239 -12.96 -10.55 -3.20
N LEU A 240 -13.13 -11.66 -3.91
CA LEU A 240 -14.38 -12.07 -4.56
C LEU A 240 -15.02 -13.22 -3.76
N PRO A 241 -16.35 -13.42 -3.87
CA PRO A 241 -17.05 -14.55 -3.25
C PRO A 241 -16.46 -15.91 -3.63
N ASP A 242 -16.02 -16.06 -4.89
CA ASP A 242 -15.52 -17.32 -5.45
C ASP A 242 -14.00 -17.50 -5.27
N ASP A 243 -13.33 -16.57 -4.59
CA ASP A 243 -11.91 -16.72 -4.28
C ASP A 243 -11.71 -17.90 -3.31
N PRO A 244 -10.69 -18.77 -3.55
CA PRO A 244 -10.36 -19.87 -2.66
C PRO A 244 -10.27 -19.44 -1.19
N PRO A 245 -10.78 -20.27 -0.26
CA PRO A 245 -10.65 -19.99 1.16
C PRO A 245 -9.19 -20.04 1.60
N GLY A 246 -8.88 -19.31 2.67
CA GLY A 246 -7.55 -19.28 3.27
C GLY A 246 -6.76 -18.03 2.91
N ARG A 247 -5.50 -18.02 3.33
CA ARG A 247 -4.58 -16.90 3.10
C ARG A 247 -4.00 -16.95 1.69
N VAL A 248 -3.69 -15.77 1.16
CA VAL A 248 -2.80 -15.63 0.00
C VAL A 248 -1.37 -15.66 0.51
N GLU A 249 -0.53 -16.49 -0.10
CA GLU A 249 0.88 -16.55 0.26
C GLU A 249 1.63 -15.33 -0.30
N PRO A 250 2.51 -14.70 0.51
CA PRO A 250 3.39 -13.65 0.04
C PRO A 250 4.27 -14.10 -1.12
N ALA A 251 4.71 -13.14 -1.93
CA ALA A 251 5.55 -13.40 -3.09
C ALA A 251 6.93 -13.94 -2.72
N PHE A 252 7.49 -13.44 -1.62
CA PHE A 252 8.75 -13.90 -1.04
C PHE A 252 8.53 -14.28 0.43
N PRO A 253 9.29 -15.25 0.96
CA PRO A 253 9.17 -15.66 2.37
C PRO A 253 9.50 -14.50 3.32
N PRO A 254 8.98 -14.51 4.56
CA PRO A 254 9.36 -13.51 5.55
C PRO A 254 10.86 -13.62 5.85
N LEU A 255 11.51 -12.46 6.02
CA LEU A 255 12.87 -12.41 6.54
C LEU A 255 12.86 -12.53 8.06
N PRO A 256 13.93 -13.05 8.69
CA PRO A 256 14.12 -12.94 10.13
C PRO A 256 14.14 -11.48 10.57
N ASP A 257 13.81 -11.25 11.84
CA ASP A 257 13.94 -9.93 12.45
C ASP A 257 15.39 -9.43 12.33
N GLY A 258 15.55 -8.22 11.79
CA GLY A 258 16.86 -7.62 11.52
C GLY A 258 17.50 -8.04 10.18
N GLY A 259 16.99 -9.07 9.51
CA GLY A 259 17.50 -9.54 8.20
C GLY A 259 18.39 -10.78 8.26
N LEU A 260 19.02 -11.12 7.14
CA LEU A 260 19.95 -12.25 7.03
C LEU A 260 21.39 -11.74 7.17
N THR A 261 22.19 -12.32 8.07
CA THR A 261 23.57 -11.87 8.29
C THR A 261 24.57 -13.01 8.35
N ASP A 262 25.80 -12.73 7.90
CA ASP A 262 26.99 -13.57 8.08
C ASP A 262 27.97 -13.01 9.12
N GLY A 263 27.58 -11.95 9.83
CA GLY A 263 28.42 -11.21 10.79
C GLY A 263 29.23 -10.07 10.19
N VAL A 264 29.32 -9.97 8.86
CA VAL A 264 29.98 -8.86 8.15
C VAL A 264 28.94 -7.94 7.52
N VAL A 265 28.01 -8.53 6.76
CA VAL A 265 26.90 -7.82 6.13
C VAL A 265 25.56 -8.35 6.61
N THR A 266 24.56 -7.49 6.54
CA THR A 266 23.16 -7.82 6.78
C THR A 266 22.36 -7.50 5.53
N LEU A 267 21.59 -8.47 5.05
CA LEU A 267 20.58 -8.31 4.00
C LEU A 267 19.24 -8.06 4.67
N ARG A 268 18.71 -6.85 4.50
CA ARG A 268 17.36 -6.49 4.97
C ARG A 268 16.52 -5.95 3.83
N LEU A 269 15.20 -5.90 4.02
CA LEU A 269 14.33 -5.19 3.09
C LEU A 269 14.86 -3.77 2.86
N THR A 270 14.85 -3.36 1.59
CA THR A 270 15.14 -1.98 1.24
C THR A 270 14.12 -1.06 1.88
N GLN A 271 14.60 0.05 2.44
CA GLN A 271 13.82 1.03 3.19
C GLN A 271 13.95 2.41 2.57
N PRO A 272 13.03 3.35 2.85
CA PRO A 272 13.12 4.73 2.36
C PRO A 272 14.46 5.42 2.67
N VAL A 273 15.08 5.13 3.83
CA VAL A 273 16.38 5.67 4.23
C VAL A 273 17.53 5.26 3.28
N ASP A 274 17.36 4.18 2.52
CA ASP A 274 18.36 3.71 1.57
C ASP A 274 18.32 4.46 0.24
N ALA A 275 17.33 5.36 0.03
CA ALA A 275 17.13 6.03 -1.26
C ALA A 275 18.36 6.86 -1.69
N GLU A 276 18.95 7.63 -0.77
CA GLU A 276 20.11 8.46 -1.07
C GLU A 276 21.35 7.61 -1.40
N PRO A 277 21.84 6.71 -0.53
CA PRO A 277 23.05 5.94 -0.83
C PRO A 277 22.84 5.00 -2.03
N PHE A 278 21.61 4.52 -2.27
CA PHE A 278 21.29 3.76 -3.48
C PHE A 278 21.40 4.64 -4.73
N PHE A 279 20.86 5.86 -4.70
CA PHE A 279 20.99 6.81 -5.81
C PHE A 279 22.46 7.13 -6.09
N GLU A 280 23.24 7.48 -5.06
CA GLU A 280 24.68 7.76 -5.19
C GLU A 280 25.44 6.60 -5.86
N GLN A 281 25.17 5.36 -5.42
CA GLN A 281 25.79 4.18 -6.02
C GLN A 281 25.41 3.98 -7.49
N GLU A 282 24.11 4.09 -7.81
CA GLU A 282 23.60 3.86 -9.17
C GLU A 282 23.90 5.01 -10.13
N SER A 283 24.27 6.18 -9.60
CA SER A 283 24.74 7.35 -10.34
C SER A 283 26.27 7.37 -10.56
N ASP A 284 27.02 6.48 -9.89
CA ASP A 284 28.47 6.39 -10.11
C ASP A 284 28.79 6.08 -11.59
N PRO A 285 29.72 6.80 -12.24
CA PRO A 285 30.00 6.62 -13.67
C PRO A 285 30.39 5.19 -14.07
N VAL A 286 31.09 4.46 -13.18
CA VAL A 286 31.46 3.06 -13.43
C VAL A 286 30.23 2.17 -13.30
N THR A 287 29.37 2.39 -12.29
CA THR A 287 28.10 1.67 -12.16
C THR A 287 27.19 1.92 -13.36
N VAL A 288 27.04 3.17 -13.79
CA VAL A 288 26.21 3.54 -14.96
C VAL A 288 26.74 2.88 -16.22
N ALA A 289 28.06 2.91 -16.46
CA ALA A 289 28.68 2.33 -17.64
C ALA A 289 28.52 0.80 -17.72
N ASN A 290 28.44 0.12 -16.57
CA ASN A 290 28.30 -1.34 -16.49
C ASN A 290 26.87 -1.80 -16.15
N GLY A 291 25.94 -0.88 -15.90
CA GLY A 291 24.57 -1.16 -15.51
C GLY A 291 23.68 -1.59 -16.67
N PHE A 292 22.60 -2.33 -16.38
CA PHE A 292 21.66 -2.84 -17.39
C PHE A 292 21.06 -1.77 -18.30
N THR A 293 20.86 -0.55 -17.77
CA THR A 293 20.23 0.56 -18.51
C THR A 293 21.24 1.45 -19.22
N GLY A 294 22.53 1.42 -18.82
CA GLY A 294 23.53 2.39 -19.26
C GLY A 294 23.19 3.85 -18.91
N ARG A 295 22.25 4.07 -17.97
CA ARG A 295 21.68 5.39 -17.66
C ARG A 295 21.51 5.56 -16.16
N GLU A 296 21.86 6.74 -15.70
CA GLU A 296 21.58 7.21 -14.34
C GLU A 296 20.07 7.12 -14.03
N PRO A 297 19.67 6.60 -12.87
CA PRO A 297 18.26 6.55 -12.50
C PRO A 297 17.71 7.93 -12.14
N ALA A 298 16.42 8.16 -12.35
CA ALA A 298 15.78 9.37 -11.84
C ALA A 298 15.58 9.28 -10.32
N ARG A 299 16.05 10.28 -9.57
CA ARG A 299 15.92 10.35 -8.10
C ARG A 299 14.49 10.09 -7.57
N PRO A 300 13.42 10.72 -8.12
CA PRO A 300 12.05 10.41 -7.69
C PRO A 300 11.64 8.95 -7.92
N ALA A 301 12.21 8.28 -8.94
CA ALA A 301 11.94 6.87 -9.20
C ALA A 301 12.62 5.97 -8.16
N VAL A 302 13.84 6.31 -7.72
CA VAL A 302 14.53 5.61 -6.62
C VAL A 302 13.73 5.76 -5.33
N GLU A 303 13.33 6.98 -4.95
CA GLU A 303 12.52 7.24 -3.75
C GLU A 303 11.16 6.52 -3.76
N ALA A 304 10.53 6.41 -4.94
CA ALA A 304 9.30 5.63 -5.07
C ALA A 304 9.56 4.12 -4.94
N ALA A 305 10.66 3.62 -5.49
CA ALA A 305 11.02 2.20 -5.41
C ALA A 305 11.37 1.78 -3.97
N THR A 306 12.19 2.55 -3.26
CA THR A 306 12.57 2.22 -1.86
C THR A 306 11.37 2.30 -0.91
N ARG A 307 10.42 3.21 -1.14
CA ARG A 307 9.16 3.27 -0.38
C ARG A 307 8.25 2.06 -0.60
N ARG A 308 8.29 1.46 -1.80
CA ARG A 308 7.44 0.32 -2.17
C ARG A 308 8.10 -1.04 -1.97
N ALA A 309 9.41 -1.08 -1.72
CA ALA A 309 10.19 -2.32 -1.66
C ALA A 309 9.57 -3.40 -0.75
N GLY A 310 9.03 -3.01 0.42
CA GLY A 310 8.35 -3.95 1.31
C GLY A 310 7.03 -4.49 0.76
N LEU A 311 6.24 -3.67 0.06
CA LEU A 311 5.04 -4.14 -0.63
C LEU A 311 5.42 -5.05 -1.79
N ASP A 312 6.42 -4.68 -2.60
CA ASP A 312 6.92 -5.50 -3.70
C ASP A 312 7.45 -6.85 -3.21
N TRP A 313 8.00 -6.92 -2.00
CA TRP A 313 8.35 -8.20 -1.35
C TRP A 313 7.12 -9.07 -1.03
N LEU A 314 6.00 -8.46 -0.66
CA LEU A 314 4.77 -9.19 -0.32
C LEU A 314 4.01 -9.64 -1.57
N VAL A 315 3.99 -8.85 -2.64
CA VAL A 315 3.05 -9.08 -3.77
C VAL A 315 3.67 -8.94 -5.15
N GLY A 316 4.90 -8.44 -5.23
CA GLY A 316 5.56 -8.08 -6.47
C GLY A 316 6.31 -9.24 -7.13
N PRO A 317 6.71 -9.07 -8.40
CA PRO A 317 7.54 -10.03 -9.12
C PRO A 317 9.03 -9.97 -8.70
N THR A 318 9.41 -8.92 -7.98
CA THR A 318 10.79 -8.66 -7.55
C THR A 318 10.83 -8.19 -6.11
N GLY A 319 11.79 -8.70 -5.34
CA GLY A 319 12.07 -8.28 -3.97
C GLY A 319 13.38 -7.50 -3.92
N ALA A 320 13.38 -6.33 -3.26
CA ALA A 320 14.57 -5.50 -3.10
C ALA A 320 15.13 -5.63 -1.67
N LEU A 321 16.42 -5.96 -1.59
CA LEU A 321 17.18 -6.02 -0.36
C LEU A 321 18.32 -5.00 -0.40
N SER A 322 18.55 -4.34 0.73
CA SER A 322 19.74 -3.53 0.97
C SER A 322 20.78 -4.38 1.69
N ILE A 323 22.02 -4.27 1.23
CA ILE A 323 23.20 -4.83 1.87
C ILE A 323 23.75 -3.73 2.77
N VAL A 324 23.82 -3.99 4.07
CA VAL A 324 24.39 -3.04 5.04
C VAL A 324 25.52 -3.70 5.82
N ASP A 325 26.55 -2.94 6.18
CA ASP A 325 27.58 -3.38 7.12
C ASP A 325 26.94 -3.66 8.48
N THR A 326 27.10 -4.88 9.01
CA THR A 326 26.40 -5.34 10.23
C THR A 326 26.77 -4.52 11.46
N ARG A 327 28.01 -4.01 11.52
CA ARG A 327 28.51 -3.29 12.71
C ARG A 327 28.08 -1.82 12.72
N THR A 328 28.06 -1.20 11.55
CA THR A 328 27.86 0.26 11.40
C THR A 328 26.48 0.62 10.87
N GLY A 329 25.75 -0.35 10.30
CA GLY A 329 24.47 -0.11 9.60
C GLY A 329 24.63 0.65 8.29
N ARG A 330 25.87 0.93 7.85
CA ARG A 330 26.13 1.70 6.63
C ARG A 330 25.73 0.90 5.40
N PHE A 331 25.02 1.55 4.48
CA PHE A 331 24.70 0.99 3.17
C PHE A 331 25.97 0.60 2.42
N ALA A 332 26.01 -0.63 1.92
CA ALA A 332 27.14 -1.22 1.21
C ALA A 332 26.75 -1.73 -0.20
N GLY A 333 25.46 -1.84 -0.50
CA GLY A 333 24.98 -2.28 -1.79
C GLY A 333 23.50 -2.64 -1.80
N ALA A 334 23.02 -3.11 -2.95
CA ALA A 334 21.66 -3.58 -3.11
C ALA A 334 21.61 -4.88 -3.89
N LEU A 335 20.60 -5.68 -3.59
CA LEU A 335 20.34 -6.96 -4.21
C LEU A 335 18.87 -7.04 -4.63
N ARG A 336 18.61 -7.60 -5.80
CA ARG A 336 17.24 -7.84 -6.29
C ARG A 336 17.02 -9.33 -6.50
N LEU A 337 15.96 -9.84 -5.90
CA LEU A 337 15.43 -11.16 -6.18
C LEU A 337 14.33 -11.04 -7.24
N ARG A 338 14.25 -11.99 -8.15
CA ARG A 338 13.17 -12.07 -9.15
C ARG A 338 12.54 -13.46 -9.07
N ARG A 339 11.21 -13.51 -8.98
CA ARG A 339 10.50 -14.79 -9.05
C ARG A 339 10.60 -15.35 -10.48
N PRO A 340 10.90 -16.65 -10.66
CA PRO A 340 10.68 -17.32 -11.94
C PRO A 340 9.21 -17.12 -12.32
N GLY A 341 8.98 -16.63 -13.55
CA GLY A 341 7.63 -16.44 -14.09
C GLY A 341 6.99 -17.76 -14.51
#